data_AF-A0AAU3GGA9-F1
#
_entry.id   AF-A0AAU3GGA9-F1
#
_cell.length_a   1.000
_cell.length_b   1.000
_cell.length_c   1.000
_cell.angle_alpha   90.00
_cell.angle_beta   90.00
_cell.angle_gamma   90.00
#
_symmetry.space_group_name_H-M   'P 1'
#
loop_
_entity.id
_entity.type
_entity.pdbx_description
1 polymer ?
#
loop_
_entity_poly.entity_id
_entity_poly.type
_entity_poly.pdbx_seq_one_letter_code
_entity_poly.pdbx_strand_id
1 'polypeptide(L)'
;MDTEEAVDLFVNGTLMRGLALHPNLAGAEFLGEARTAPHYRVHSIGDVHPGMYRLPPHEAGPRGVSVAGEVYRVPAEVLRRVEDGEPPGLYRGPVELADGRVLSGILYPRELAEGVHLDISPYGGWREYTAAMPRPARAGAVATWTWHHSGVVVPDLDEAVDFHRRALGFEVVFEARGMTDLIRATVGLPGIRCDLAQCVSPVSGQRLELLAFHDVPAGADPRLPVWPGIGHTAYLVDDIDLALAELTAAGGELIGRVTEYAEGRAAYCWTPSRTVVELEEQPCPSH
;
A
#
# COMPACT_ATOMS: atom_id res chain seq x y z
N MET A 1 -11.86 -31.74 18.96
CA MET A 1 -11.83 -30.44 18.25
C MET A 1 -10.56 -29.78 18.75
N ASP A 2 -9.45 -30.08 18.10
CA ASP A 2 -8.14 -29.57 18.52
C ASP A 2 -8.19 -28.05 18.38
N THR A 3 -8.14 -27.37 19.51
CA THR A 3 -7.81 -25.95 19.57
C THR A 3 -6.37 -25.84 19.11
N GLU A 4 -6.13 -25.41 17.86
CA GLU A 4 -4.78 -25.05 17.42
C GLU A 4 -4.22 -24.01 18.40
N GLU A 5 -3.11 -24.38 19.05
CA GLU A 5 -2.47 -23.61 20.10
C GLU A 5 -1.88 -22.31 19.53
N ALA A 6 -1.96 -21.22 20.29
CA ALA A 6 -1.35 -19.95 19.89
C ALA A 6 0.18 -20.08 19.74
N VAL A 7 0.75 -19.38 18.78
CA VAL A 7 2.19 -19.43 18.46
C VAL A 7 2.84 -18.08 18.74
N ASP A 8 4.04 -18.08 19.34
CA ASP A 8 4.87 -16.90 19.43
C ASP A 8 5.59 -16.66 18.09
N LEU A 9 5.23 -15.55 17.42
CA LEU A 9 5.69 -15.16 16.10
C LEU A 9 6.62 -13.93 16.19
N PHE A 10 7.80 -14.02 15.59
CA PHE A 10 8.70 -12.90 15.36
C PHE A 10 8.45 -12.29 13.98
N VAL A 11 8.18 -10.98 13.94
CA VAL A 11 7.98 -10.21 12.72
C VAL A 11 9.04 -9.11 12.61
N ASN A 12 9.62 -8.94 11.42
CA ASN A 12 10.71 -7.98 11.17
C ASN A 12 10.39 -6.97 10.04
N GLY A 13 9.14 -6.95 9.57
CA GLY A 13 8.71 -6.16 8.41
C GLY A 13 7.36 -5.48 8.59
N THR A 14 6.59 -5.41 7.51
CA THR A 14 5.33 -4.65 7.41
C THR A 14 4.23 -5.07 8.40
N LEU A 15 4.37 -6.23 9.06
CA LEU A 15 3.52 -6.67 10.17
C LEU A 15 3.77 -5.93 11.50
N MET A 16 4.90 -5.22 11.66
CA MET A 16 5.21 -4.51 12.91
C MET A 16 4.31 -3.28 13.12
N ARG A 17 4.10 -2.85 14.38
CA ARG A 17 3.19 -1.73 14.75
C ARG A 17 3.34 -0.48 13.86
N GLY A 18 2.22 0.04 13.39
CA GLY A 18 2.20 1.26 12.58
C GLY A 18 2.72 1.09 11.14
N LEU A 19 2.93 -0.16 10.67
CA LEU A 19 3.25 -0.47 9.28
C LEU A 19 2.06 -1.14 8.58
N ALA A 20 2.12 -1.17 7.23
CA ALA A 20 0.99 -1.45 6.35
C ALA A 20 0.21 -2.75 6.64
N LEU A 21 0.89 -3.84 7.02
CA LEU A 21 0.25 -5.14 7.25
C LEU A 21 -0.04 -5.41 8.74
N HIS A 22 0.28 -4.50 9.66
CA HIS A 22 -0.02 -4.67 11.08
C HIS A 22 -1.50 -4.98 11.39
N PRO A 23 -2.52 -4.46 10.65
CA PRO A 23 -3.91 -4.85 10.85
C PRO A 23 -4.17 -6.36 10.72
N ASN A 24 -3.32 -7.11 10.01
CA ASN A 24 -3.43 -8.57 9.92
C ASN A 24 -3.18 -9.26 11.27
N LEU A 25 -2.46 -8.62 12.19
CA LEU A 25 -2.25 -9.09 13.57
C LEU A 25 -3.38 -8.70 14.53
N ALA A 26 -4.50 -8.13 14.06
CA ALA A 26 -5.64 -7.82 14.93
C ALA A 26 -6.15 -9.10 15.63
N GLY A 27 -6.01 -9.11 16.97
CA GLY A 27 -6.30 -10.26 17.84
C GLY A 27 -5.06 -10.92 18.45
N ALA A 28 -3.85 -10.59 17.98
CA ALA A 28 -2.59 -11.03 18.57
C ALA A 28 -2.19 -10.16 19.78
N GLU A 29 -1.47 -10.76 20.73
CA GLU A 29 -0.92 -10.08 21.90
C GLU A 29 0.53 -9.66 21.62
N PHE A 30 0.85 -8.37 21.74
CA PHE A 30 2.22 -7.87 21.63
C PHE A 30 3.04 -8.25 22.87
N LEU A 31 4.12 -9.00 22.68
CA LEU A 31 4.99 -9.47 23.77
C LEU A 31 6.24 -8.61 23.97
N GLY A 32 6.62 -7.80 22.98
CA GLY A 32 7.75 -6.89 23.07
C GLY A 32 8.56 -6.77 21.79
N GLU A 33 9.51 -5.84 21.80
CA GLU A 33 10.54 -5.71 20.78
C GLU A 33 11.64 -6.76 21.01
N ALA A 34 12.23 -7.27 19.93
CA ALA A 34 13.30 -8.25 19.98
C ALA A 34 14.31 -8.04 18.86
N ARG A 35 15.44 -8.73 18.97
CA ARG A 35 16.49 -8.77 17.97
C ARG A 35 16.87 -10.20 17.67
N THR A 36 17.14 -10.53 16.41
CA THR A 36 17.67 -11.85 16.04
C THR A 36 19.09 -12.03 16.58
N ALA A 37 19.54 -13.28 16.70
CA ALA A 37 20.97 -13.59 16.79
C ALA A 37 21.71 -12.99 15.58
N PRO A 38 23.04 -12.74 15.65
CA PRO A 38 23.79 -12.07 14.59
C PRO A 38 24.14 -13.01 13.42
N HIS A 39 23.15 -13.74 12.91
CA HIS A 39 23.30 -14.77 11.90
C HIS A 39 22.43 -14.53 10.67
N TYR A 40 21.84 -13.35 10.55
CA TYR A 40 20.84 -13.06 9.54
C TYR A 40 21.33 -11.99 8.57
N ARG A 41 20.70 -11.96 7.41
CA ARG A 41 20.82 -10.90 6.40
C ARG A 41 19.40 -10.48 6.04
N VAL A 42 19.23 -9.22 5.69
CA VAL A 42 17.92 -8.66 5.32
C VAL A 42 18.07 -7.79 4.09
N HIS A 43 17.16 -7.95 3.14
CA HIS A 43 17.11 -7.20 1.88
C HIS A 43 15.77 -6.46 1.75
N SER A 44 15.75 -5.32 1.06
CA SER A 44 14.52 -4.65 0.63
C SER A 44 13.97 -5.31 -0.63
N ILE A 45 12.81 -5.94 -0.54
CA ILE A 45 12.15 -6.59 -1.69
C ILE A 45 11.31 -5.53 -2.41
N GLY A 46 11.94 -4.92 -3.42
CA GLY A 46 11.30 -3.93 -4.27
C GLY A 46 10.80 -2.72 -3.50
N ASP A 47 11.41 -2.42 -2.35
CA ASP A 47 11.06 -1.24 -1.56
C ASP A 47 9.61 -1.28 -1.01
N VAL A 48 9.12 -2.52 -0.77
CA VAL A 48 7.77 -2.81 -0.27
C VAL A 48 7.81 -3.55 1.08
N HIS A 49 8.69 -4.54 1.23
CA HIS A 49 8.82 -5.32 2.47
C HIS A 49 10.24 -5.89 2.62
N PRO A 50 10.67 -6.29 3.83
CA PRO A 50 11.96 -6.93 3.99
C PRO A 50 11.89 -8.41 3.59
N GLY A 51 13.03 -8.93 3.14
CA GLY A 51 13.30 -10.36 2.95
C GLY A 51 14.48 -10.78 3.82
N MET A 52 14.20 -11.47 4.93
CA MET A 52 15.21 -11.92 5.89
C MET A 52 15.54 -13.40 5.70
N TYR A 53 16.83 -13.75 5.75
CA TYR A 53 17.27 -15.15 5.74
C TYR A 53 18.43 -15.38 6.70
N ARG A 54 18.57 -16.63 7.15
CA ARG A 54 19.68 -17.06 8.00
C ARG A 54 20.89 -17.44 7.14
N LEU A 55 22.08 -16.98 7.53
CA LEU A 55 23.34 -17.41 6.94
C LEU A 55 23.79 -18.77 7.50
N PRO A 56 24.47 -19.60 6.68
CA PRO A 56 25.17 -20.77 7.18
C PRO A 56 26.21 -20.40 8.27
N PRO A 57 26.48 -21.27 9.25
CA PRO A 57 27.36 -20.95 10.38
C PRO A 57 28.76 -20.44 9.99
N HIS A 58 29.33 -20.95 8.89
CA HIS A 58 30.65 -20.55 8.41
C HIS A 58 30.68 -19.15 7.77
N GLU A 59 29.53 -18.62 7.34
CA GLU A 59 29.40 -17.26 6.79
C GLU A 59 28.89 -16.25 7.83
N ALA A 60 28.16 -16.73 8.84
CA ALA A 60 27.44 -15.89 9.79
C ALA A 60 28.37 -14.96 10.60
N GLY A 61 29.56 -15.42 10.99
CA GLY A 61 30.51 -14.61 11.77
C GLY A 61 30.89 -13.28 11.09
N PRO A 62 31.44 -13.30 9.87
CA PRO A 62 31.87 -12.07 9.19
C PRO A 62 30.74 -11.27 8.52
N ARG A 63 29.59 -11.88 8.23
CA ARG A 63 28.54 -11.26 7.38
C ARG A 63 27.18 -11.11 8.05
N GLY A 64 26.92 -11.85 9.13
CA GLY A 64 25.64 -11.85 9.81
C GLY A 64 25.41 -10.57 10.60
N VAL A 65 24.16 -10.11 10.61
CA VAL A 65 23.70 -8.99 11.43
C VAL A 65 22.57 -9.46 12.35
N SER A 66 22.37 -8.68 13.41
CA SER A 66 21.20 -8.79 14.28
C SER A 66 20.10 -7.88 13.74
N VAL A 67 18.95 -8.46 13.40
CA VAL A 67 17.81 -7.77 12.78
C VAL A 67 16.80 -7.40 13.85
N ALA A 68 16.37 -6.13 13.89
CA ALA A 68 15.31 -5.65 14.77
C ALA A 68 13.94 -6.18 14.34
N GLY A 69 13.08 -6.46 15.31
CA GLY A 69 11.70 -6.87 15.07
C GLY A 69 10.84 -6.85 16.34
N GLU A 70 9.66 -7.43 16.24
CA GLU A 70 8.65 -7.49 17.28
C GLU A 70 8.18 -8.94 17.47
N VAL A 71 7.79 -9.29 18.70
CA VAL A 71 7.27 -10.61 19.04
C VAL A 71 5.80 -10.50 19.45
N TYR A 72 4.98 -11.39 18.91
CA TYR A 72 3.55 -11.48 19.19
C TYR A 72 3.16 -12.90 19.58
N ARG A 73 2.20 -13.05 20.48
CA ARG A 73 1.45 -14.30 20.62
C ARG A 73 0.25 -14.26 19.69
N VAL A 74 0.23 -15.17 18.73
CA VAL A 74 -0.70 -15.18 17.61
C VAL A 74 -1.65 -16.39 17.73
N PRO A 75 -2.95 -16.18 17.95
CA PRO A 75 -3.96 -17.24 17.86
C PRO A 75 -4.00 -17.86 16.46
N ALA A 76 -4.35 -19.14 16.33
CA ALA A 76 -4.32 -19.87 15.06
C ALA A 76 -5.16 -19.22 13.94
N GLU A 77 -6.32 -18.66 14.29
CA GLU A 77 -7.18 -17.92 13.37
C GLU A 77 -6.55 -16.62 12.83
N VAL A 78 -5.71 -15.96 13.65
CA VAL A 78 -4.93 -14.78 13.24
C VAL A 78 -3.74 -15.21 12.40
N LEU A 79 -3.09 -16.34 12.76
CA LEU A 79 -1.96 -16.87 12.00
C LEU A 79 -2.35 -17.20 10.55
N ARG A 80 -3.50 -17.85 10.35
CA ARG A 80 -4.04 -18.09 9.00
C ARG A 80 -4.23 -16.80 8.20
N ARG A 81 -4.73 -15.73 8.83
CA ARG A 81 -4.89 -14.43 8.18
C ARG A 81 -3.55 -13.82 7.77
N VAL A 82 -2.52 -13.99 8.59
CA VAL A 82 -1.16 -13.56 8.25
C VAL A 82 -0.65 -14.34 7.05
N GLU A 83 -0.78 -15.67 7.05
CA GLU A 83 -0.34 -16.53 5.94
C GLU A 83 -1.10 -16.23 4.63
N ASP A 84 -2.41 -15.98 4.69
CA ASP A 84 -3.24 -15.61 3.53
C ASP A 84 -2.89 -14.22 2.97
N GLY A 85 -2.30 -13.34 3.80
CA GLY A 85 -1.92 -11.97 3.45
C GLY A 85 -0.43 -11.76 3.20
N GLU A 86 0.39 -12.82 3.22
CA GLU A 86 1.84 -12.71 3.05
C GLU A 86 2.22 -12.41 1.57
N PRO A 87 3.11 -11.42 1.34
CA PRO A 87 3.67 -11.18 0.02
C PRO A 87 4.29 -12.43 -0.63
N PRO A 88 4.25 -12.55 -1.98
CA PRO A 88 4.84 -13.68 -2.68
C PRO A 88 6.31 -13.92 -2.31
N GLY A 89 6.66 -15.18 -2.06
CA GLY A 89 8.04 -15.59 -1.79
C GLY A 89 8.44 -15.57 -0.32
N LEU A 90 7.61 -15.05 0.60
CA LEU A 90 7.83 -15.23 2.03
C LEU A 90 7.42 -16.63 2.48
N TYR A 91 8.04 -17.11 3.55
CA TYR A 91 7.67 -18.35 4.20
C TYR A 91 7.91 -18.28 5.71
N ARG A 92 7.14 -19.07 6.45
CA ARG A 92 7.29 -19.21 7.90
C ARG A 92 8.39 -20.23 8.24
N GLY A 93 9.31 -19.85 9.11
CA GLY A 93 10.41 -20.71 9.54
C GLY A 93 11.03 -20.30 10.89
N PRO A 94 11.98 -21.08 11.41
CA PRO A 94 12.58 -20.83 12.71
C PRO A 94 13.52 -19.61 12.69
N VAL A 95 13.34 -18.71 13.65
CA VAL A 95 14.19 -17.54 13.89
C VAL A 95 14.78 -17.60 15.28
N GLU A 96 16.11 -17.57 15.36
CA GLU A 96 16.86 -17.51 16.61
C GLU A 96 17.04 -16.04 17.02
N LEU A 97 16.60 -15.74 18.25
CA LEU A 97 16.72 -14.43 18.87
C LEU A 97 18.07 -14.27 19.58
N ALA A 98 18.47 -13.03 19.84
CA ALA A 98 19.71 -12.71 20.54
C ALA A 98 19.75 -13.22 21.99
N ASP A 99 18.58 -13.50 22.58
CA ASP A 99 18.43 -14.11 23.91
C ASP A 99 18.46 -15.65 23.88
N GLY A 100 18.66 -16.26 22.70
CA GLY A 100 18.76 -17.70 22.49
C GLY A 100 17.42 -18.42 22.29
N ARG A 101 16.27 -17.73 22.39
CA ARG A 101 14.98 -18.32 22.02
C ARG A 101 14.92 -18.58 20.52
N VAL A 102 14.24 -19.65 20.13
CA VAL A 102 13.91 -19.93 18.73
C VAL A 102 12.40 -19.85 18.57
N LEU A 103 11.93 -18.86 17.81
CA LEU A 103 10.51 -18.61 17.56
C LEU A 103 10.16 -18.91 16.10
N SER A 104 8.87 -19.03 15.81
CA SER A 104 8.40 -18.95 14.43
C SER A 104 8.61 -17.52 13.93
N GLY A 105 9.01 -17.33 12.67
CA GLY A 105 9.15 -16.01 12.07
C GLY A 105 9.04 -16.06 10.56
N ILE A 106 8.93 -14.88 9.93
CA ILE A 106 8.76 -14.76 8.49
C ILE A 106 10.13 -14.55 7.83
N LEU A 107 10.45 -15.40 6.86
CA LEU A 107 11.71 -15.51 6.16
C LEU A 107 11.50 -15.42 4.64
N TYR A 108 12.58 -15.17 3.91
CA TYR A 108 12.60 -15.10 2.45
C TYR A 108 13.73 -15.96 1.88
N PRO A 109 13.57 -16.63 0.72
CA PRO A 109 14.62 -17.45 0.11
C PRO A 109 15.86 -16.62 -0.22
N ARG A 110 17.03 -17.09 0.20
CA ARG A 110 18.32 -16.41 -0.03
C ARG A 110 18.57 -16.20 -1.51
N GLU A 111 18.23 -17.20 -2.33
CA GLU A 111 18.48 -17.25 -3.77
C GLU A 111 17.64 -16.22 -4.54
N LEU A 112 16.51 -15.81 -3.97
CA LEU A 112 15.65 -14.77 -4.52
C LEU A 112 16.07 -13.38 -4.04
N ALA A 113 16.79 -13.27 -2.91
CA ALA A 113 17.25 -12.00 -2.35
C ALA A 113 18.63 -11.57 -2.85
N GLU A 114 19.63 -12.44 -2.70
CA GLU A 114 21.04 -12.08 -2.87
C GLU A 114 21.37 -11.79 -4.34
N GLY A 115 21.94 -10.62 -4.62
CA GLY A 115 22.30 -10.18 -5.97
C GLY A 115 21.14 -9.66 -6.83
N VAL A 116 19.91 -9.71 -6.30
CA VAL A 116 18.70 -9.21 -6.97
C VAL A 116 18.15 -7.98 -6.25
N HIS A 117 18.05 -8.05 -4.93
CA HIS A 117 17.45 -7.01 -4.09
C HIS A 117 18.50 -6.21 -3.32
N LEU A 118 18.13 -5.02 -2.85
CA LEU A 118 19.03 -4.16 -2.08
C LEU A 118 19.30 -4.77 -0.71
N ASP A 119 20.57 -4.97 -0.37
CA ASP A 119 20.96 -5.40 0.98
C ASP A 119 20.83 -4.26 1.99
N ILE A 120 19.88 -4.41 2.92
CA ILE A 120 19.62 -3.44 3.98
C ILE A 120 20.16 -3.89 5.34
N SER A 121 20.91 -4.99 5.38
CA SER A 121 21.58 -5.48 6.60
C SER A 121 22.38 -4.40 7.35
N PRO A 122 23.07 -3.45 6.68
CA PRO A 122 23.79 -2.36 7.36
C PRO A 122 22.90 -1.42 8.19
N TYR A 123 21.60 -1.33 7.89
CA TYR A 123 20.65 -0.51 8.66
C TYR A 123 20.19 -1.23 9.95
N GLY A 124 20.34 -2.55 10.03
CA GLY A 124 19.96 -3.35 11.20
C GLY A 124 18.48 -3.74 11.28
N GLY A 125 17.67 -3.38 10.28
CA GLY A 125 16.25 -3.74 10.23
C GLY A 125 15.45 -2.91 9.23
N TRP A 126 14.21 -3.33 8.99
CA TRP A 126 13.29 -2.65 8.07
C TRP A 126 12.92 -1.25 8.55
N ARG A 127 12.65 -1.07 9.84
CA ARG A 127 12.30 0.25 10.40
C ARG A 127 13.45 1.24 10.26
N GLU A 128 14.67 0.81 10.54
CA GLU A 128 15.85 1.66 10.47
C GLU A 128 16.19 2.04 9.03
N TYR A 129 16.06 1.10 8.09
CA TYR A 129 16.23 1.36 6.66
C TYR A 129 15.21 2.37 6.16
N THR A 130 13.93 2.12 6.40
CA THR A 130 12.83 2.97 5.93
C THR A 130 12.86 4.37 6.57
N ALA A 131 13.32 4.50 7.82
CA ALA A 131 13.53 5.80 8.46
C ALA A 131 14.73 6.58 7.89
N ALA A 132 15.72 5.88 7.32
CA ALA A 132 16.89 6.49 6.69
C ALA A 132 16.65 6.87 5.23
N MET A 133 15.60 6.33 4.58
CA MET A 133 15.29 6.66 3.20
C MET A 133 14.86 8.13 3.05
N PRO A 134 15.37 8.85 2.04
CA PRO A 134 14.94 10.22 1.78
C PRO A 134 13.45 10.23 1.50
N ARG A 135 12.67 10.95 2.31
CA ARG A 135 11.25 11.14 1.99
C ARG A 135 11.14 12.06 0.76
N PRO A 136 10.21 11.81 -0.17
CA PRO A 136 10.02 12.65 -1.36
C PRO A 136 9.78 14.11 -0.95
N ALA A 137 10.28 15.07 -1.72
CA ALA A 137 10.05 16.48 -1.42
C ALA A 137 8.54 16.81 -1.47
N ARG A 138 8.09 17.71 -0.60
CA ARG A 138 6.71 18.21 -0.60
C ARG A 138 6.68 19.52 -1.39
N ALA A 139 5.68 19.67 -2.23
CA ALA A 139 5.50 20.84 -3.07
C ALA A 139 4.14 21.51 -2.83
N GLY A 140 4.14 22.84 -2.85
CA GLY A 140 2.93 23.65 -2.66
C GLY A 140 2.38 23.63 -1.23
N ALA A 141 1.32 24.42 -0.99
CA ALA A 141 0.68 24.54 0.32
C ALA A 141 0.02 23.22 0.77
N VAL A 142 -0.57 22.47 -0.18
CA VAL A 142 -1.21 21.16 0.04
C VAL A 142 -0.19 20.06 0.35
N ALA A 143 1.13 20.35 0.27
CA ALA A 143 2.22 19.41 0.54
C ALA A 143 2.13 18.10 -0.27
N THR A 144 1.75 18.20 -1.55
CA THR A 144 1.74 17.03 -2.44
C THR A 144 3.16 16.53 -2.66
N TRP A 145 3.36 15.22 -2.64
CA TRP A 145 4.69 14.62 -2.81
C TRP A 145 4.83 13.78 -4.08
N THR A 146 3.73 13.41 -4.75
CA THR A 146 3.77 12.89 -6.13
C THR A 146 2.43 13.02 -6.85
N TRP A 147 2.47 12.98 -8.19
CA TRP A 147 1.32 12.64 -9.04
C TRP A 147 1.05 11.14 -8.92
N HIS A 148 -0.20 10.74 -8.67
CA HIS A 148 -0.58 9.34 -8.48
C HIS A 148 -1.13 8.72 -9.77
N HIS A 149 -2.21 9.28 -10.32
CA HIS A 149 -2.84 8.79 -11.53
C HIS A 149 -3.63 9.89 -12.26
N SER A 150 -3.99 9.62 -13.51
CA SER A 150 -4.99 10.39 -14.26
C SER A 150 -6.24 9.53 -14.42
N GLY A 151 -7.39 10.02 -13.95
CA GLY A 151 -8.67 9.36 -14.13
C GLY A 151 -9.40 9.89 -15.35
N VAL A 152 -10.09 9.03 -16.09
CA VAL A 152 -11.01 9.43 -17.16
C VAL A 152 -12.25 8.54 -17.14
N VAL A 153 -13.41 9.17 -17.20
CA VAL A 153 -14.66 8.45 -17.31
C VAL A 153 -14.88 7.99 -18.74
N VAL A 154 -15.31 6.75 -18.90
CA VAL A 154 -15.60 6.09 -20.17
C VAL A 154 -17.04 5.59 -20.18
N PRO A 155 -17.69 5.50 -21.35
CA PRO A 155 -19.07 5.02 -21.43
C PRO A 155 -19.18 3.52 -21.17
N ASP A 156 -18.14 2.77 -21.52
CA ASP A 156 -18.04 1.32 -21.34
C ASP A 156 -16.61 0.98 -20.91
N LEU A 157 -16.48 0.27 -19.78
CA LEU A 157 -15.17 -0.05 -19.22
C LEU A 157 -14.44 -1.13 -20.02
N ASP A 158 -15.16 -2.14 -20.52
CA ASP A 158 -14.55 -3.28 -21.20
C ASP A 158 -13.99 -2.85 -22.55
N GLU A 159 -14.74 -2.04 -23.31
CA GLU A 159 -14.29 -1.44 -24.56
C GLU A 159 -13.05 -0.54 -24.34
N ALA A 160 -13.09 0.30 -23.30
CA ALA A 160 -11.97 1.20 -23.00
C ALA A 160 -10.71 0.45 -22.59
N VAL A 161 -10.82 -0.54 -21.69
CA VAL A 161 -9.70 -1.37 -21.26
C VAL A 161 -9.11 -2.10 -22.46
N ASP A 162 -9.94 -2.74 -23.28
CA ASP A 162 -9.50 -3.48 -24.44
C ASP A 162 -8.75 -2.60 -25.46
N PHE A 163 -9.25 -1.39 -25.72
CA PHE A 163 -8.55 -0.41 -26.55
C PHE A 163 -7.19 -0.02 -25.97
N HIS A 164 -7.13 0.36 -24.70
CA HIS A 164 -5.88 0.82 -24.08
C HIS A 164 -4.83 -0.29 -24.01
N ARG A 165 -5.25 -1.54 -23.78
CA ARG A 165 -4.34 -2.70 -23.80
C ARG A 165 -3.86 -3.01 -25.20
N ARG A 166 -4.77 -3.22 -26.16
CA ARG A 166 -4.40 -3.71 -27.51
C ARG A 166 -3.75 -2.65 -28.38
N ALA A 167 -4.24 -1.41 -28.33
CA ALA A 167 -3.78 -0.34 -29.20
C ALA A 167 -2.64 0.48 -28.58
N LEU A 168 -2.66 0.69 -27.26
CA LEU A 168 -1.71 1.57 -26.56
C LEU A 168 -0.72 0.83 -25.66
N GLY A 169 -0.89 -0.49 -25.47
CA GLY A 169 0.05 -1.33 -24.73
C GLY A 169 0.00 -1.15 -23.21
N PHE A 170 -1.09 -0.62 -22.66
CA PHE A 170 -1.26 -0.55 -21.20
C PHE A 170 -1.48 -1.95 -20.60
N GLU A 171 -1.05 -2.14 -19.36
CA GLU A 171 -1.28 -3.35 -18.59
C GLU A 171 -2.28 -3.06 -17.48
N VAL A 172 -3.30 -3.91 -17.33
CA VAL A 172 -4.29 -3.78 -16.25
C VAL A 172 -3.67 -4.32 -14.98
N VAL A 173 -3.64 -3.49 -13.93
CA VAL A 173 -3.06 -3.84 -12.63
C VAL A 173 -4.12 -3.98 -11.54
N PHE A 174 -5.33 -3.46 -11.76
CA PHE A 174 -6.45 -3.58 -10.84
C PHE A 174 -7.77 -3.44 -11.59
N GLU A 175 -8.78 -4.22 -11.19
CA GLU A 175 -10.17 -4.05 -11.62
C GLU A 175 -11.13 -4.22 -10.45
N ALA A 176 -12.15 -3.36 -10.41
CA ALA A 176 -13.27 -3.47 -9.50
C ALA A 176 -14.58 -3.19 -10.26
N ARG A 177 -15.63 -3.96 -9.95
CA ARG A 177 -16.94 -3.84 -10.61
C ARG A 177 -18.03 -3.58 -9.58
N GLY A 178 -19.02 -2.77 -9.95
CA GLY A 178 -20.20 -2.50 -9.14
C GLY A 178 -19.91 -1.79 -7.81
N MET A 179 -18.86 -0.96 -7.75
CA MET A 179 -18.55 -0.16 -6.56
C MET A 179 -19.71 0.79 -6.24
N THR A 180 -20.09 0.91 -4.97
CA THR A 180 -21.26 1.68 -4.51
C THR A 180 -20.95 2.63 -3.37
N ASP A 181 -21.00 2.20 -2.12
CA ASP A 181 -21.08 3.13 -0.97
C ASP A 181 -19.88 4.06 -0.84
N LEU A 182 -18.66 3.55 -1.09
CA LEU A 182 -17.45 4.38 -1.09
C LEU A 182 -17.46 5.37 -2.26
N ILE A 183 -17.75 4.93 -3.48
CA ILE A 183 -17.73 5.85 -4.62
C ILE A 183 -18.84 6.93 -4.52
N ARG A 184 -20.02 6.57 -4.03
CA ARG A 184 -21.13 7.50 -3.75
C ARG A 184 -20.70 8.58 -2.76
N ALA A 185 -19.93 8.19 -1.76
CA ALA A 185 -19.40 9.09 -0.75
C ALA A 185 -18.33 10.02 -1.33
N THR A 186 -17.40 9.52 -2.14
CA THR A 186 -16.33 10.33 -2.76
C THR A 186 -16.91 11.40 -3.68
N VAL A 187 -17.87 11.04 -4.54
CA VAL A 187 -18.43 11.98 -5.54
C VAL A 187 -19.63 12.78 -5.04
N GLY A 188 -20.18 12.43 -3.87
CA GLY A 188 -21.32 13.13 -3.27
C GLY A 188 -22.68 12.87 -3.95
N LEU A 189 -22.82 11.79 -4.72
CA LEU A 189 -24.05 11.44 -5.43
C LEU A 189 -24.65 10.13 -4.89
N PRO A 190 -25.92 10.11 -4.46
CA PRO A 190 -26.59 8.88 -4.08
C PRO A 190 -26.96 8.05 -5.32
N GLY A 191 -27.07 6.73 -5.15
CA GLY A 191 -27.66 5.84 -6.15
C GLY A 191 -26.73 5.40 -7.28
N ILE A 192 -25.59 6.07 -7.48
CA ILE A 192 -24.63 5.68 -8.53
C ILE A 192 -23.96 4.33 -8.23
N ARG A 193 -23.41 3.72 -9.27
CA ARG A 193 -22.44 2.63 -9.20
C ARG A 193 -21.29 2.92 -10.16
N CYS A 194 -20.11 2.38 -9.89
CA CYS A 194 -18.93 2.55 -10.72
C CYS A 194 -18.25 1.21 -10.98
N ASP A 195 -17.85 1.00 -12.24
CA ASP A 195 -16.84 0.02 -12.60
C ASP A 195 -15.52 0.77 -12.81
N LEU A 196 -14.40 0.19 -12.41
CA LEU A 196 -13.10 0.85 -12.44
C LEU A 196 -12.01 -0.13 -12.86
N ALA A 197 -11.10 0.33 -13.71
CA ALA A 197 -9.85 -0.37 -14.00
C ALA A 197 -8.68 0.60 -13.88
N GLN A 198 -7.61 0.18 -13.19
CA GLN A 198 -6.33 0.87 -13.23
C GLN A 198 -5.39 0.16 -14.18
N CYS A 199 -4.80 0.97 -15.05
CA CYS A 199 -3.90 0.55 -16.10
C CYS A 199 -2.56 1.26 -15.92
N VAL A 200 -1.45 0.57 -16.17
CA VAL A 200 -0.09 1.15 -16.11
C VAL A 200 0.56 1.04 -17.48
N SER A 201 1.22 2.11 -17.91
CA SER A 201 2.08 2.07 -19.09
C SER A 201 3.38 1.35 -18.73
N PRO A 202 3.76 0.25 -19.41
CA PRO A 202 5.02 -0.44 -19.13
C PRO A 202 6.26 0.38 -19.54
N VAL A 203 6.08 1.47 -20.29
CA VAL A 203 7.17 2.33 -20.77
C VAL A 203 7.41 3.51 -19.83
N SER A 204 6.34 4.21 -19.43
CA SER A 204 6.46 5.42 -18.60
C SER A 204 6.18 5.19 -17.11
N GLY A 205 5.58 4.05 -16.75
CA GLY A 205 5.08 3.79 -15.39
C GLY A 205 3.84 4.60 -15.02
N GLN A 206 3.33 5.45 -15.93
CA GLN A 206 2.15 6.29 -15.65
C GLN A 206 0.90 5.42 -15.44
N ARG A 207 0.11 5.79 -14.43
CA ARG A 207 -1.15 5.15 -14.09
C ARG A 207 -2.33 5.91 -14.71
N LEU A 208 -3.12 5.19 -15.48
CA LEU A 208 -4.39 5.63 -16.04
C LEU A 208 -5.51 4.88 -15.34
N GLU A 209 -6.48 5.61 -14.81
CA GLU A 209 -7.69 5.03 -14.24
C GLU A 209 -8.87 5.26 -15.19
N LEU A 210 -9.54 4.17 -15.56
CA LEU A 210 -10.72 4.16 -16.42
C LEU A 210 -11.93 3.89 -15.53
N LEU A 211 -12.90 4.80 -15.54
CA LEU A 211 -14.09 4.71 -14.71
C LEU A 211 -15.35 4.67 -15.58
N ALA A 212 -16.25 3.71 -15.36
CA ALA A 212 -17.58 3.71 -15.96
C ALA A 212 -18.63 3.89 -14.86
N PHE A 213 -19.21 5.09 -14.82
CA PHE A 213 -20.28 5.42 -13.89
C PHE A 213 -21.64 5.08 -14.49
N HIS A 214 -22.53 4.56 -13.66
CA HIS A 214 -23.88 4.24 -14.05
C HIS A 214 -24.88 4.84 -13.08
N ASP A 215 -26.12 4.97 -13.55
CA ASP A 215 -27.24 5.49 -12.78
C ASP A 215 -27.00 6.94 -12.27
N VAL A 216 -26.20 7.71 -13.02
CA VAL A 216 -25.88 9.11 -12.72
C VAL A 216 -27.16 9.97 -12.86
N PRO A 217 -27.56 10.70 -11.81
CA PRO A 217 -28.75 11.56 -11.88
C PRO A 217 -28.62 12.63 -12.96
N ALA A 218 -29.67 12.83 -13.76
CA ALA A 218 -29.67 13.82 -14.85
C ALA A 218 -29.42 15.28 -14.41
N GLY A 219 -29.64 15.58 -13.13
CA GLY A 219 -29.37 16.89 -12.53
C GLY A 219 -27.99 17.03 -11.89
N ALA A 220 -27.13 16.01 -11.97
CA ALA A 220 -25.76 16.11 -11.45
C ALA A 220 -24.97 17.17 -12.23
N ASP A 221 -24.03 17.82 -11.54
CA ASP A 221 -23.19 18.85 -12.16
C ASP A 221 -22.46 18.25 -13.37
N PRO A 222 -22.57 18.87 -14.57
CA PRO A 222 -21.99 18.33 -15.79
C PRO A 222 -20.46 18.35 -15.79
N ARG A 223 -19.81 18.94 -14.78
CA ARG A 223 -18.35 18.97 -14.65
C ARG A 223 -17.82 17.87 -13.74
N LEU A 224 -18.68 17.12 -13.06
CA LEU A 224 -18.24 16.03 -12.20
C LEU A 224 -17.57 14.93 -13.05
N PRO A 225 -16.52 14.28 -12.54
CA PRO A 225 -15.87 13.13 -13.19
C PRO A 225 -16.75 11.88 -13.03
N VAL A 226 -18.01 11.98 -13.43
CA VAL A 226 -18.99 10.89 -13.55
C VAL A 226 -19.56 10.80 -14.96
N TRP A 227 -19.18 11.73 -15.84
CA TRP A 227 -19.63 11.81 -17.22
C TRP A 227 -18.50 11.43 -18.18
N PRO A 228 -18.76 10.60 -19.22
CA PRO A 228 -17.73 10.20 -20.18
C PRO A 228 -16.92 11.36 -20.76
N GLY A 229 -15.61 11.19 -20.80
CA GLY A 229 -14.64 12.19 -21.25
C GLY A 229 -14.19 13.19 -20.18
N ILE A 230 -14.85 13.24 -19.03
CA ILE A 230 -14.41 14.05 -17.89
C ILE A 230 -13.45 13.23 -17.04
N GLY A 231 -12.39 13.87 -16.59
CA GLY A 231 -11.35 13.24 -15.80
C GLY A 231 -10.93 14.06 -14.60
N HIS A 232 -10.03 13.49 -13.83
CA HIS A 232 -9.39 14.10 -12.66
C HIS A 232 -7.92 13.74 -12.62
N THR A 233 -7.16 14.50 -11.84
CA THR A 233 -5.74 14.22 -11.57
C THR A 233 -5.57 13.99 -10.08
N ALA A 234 -4.92 12.88 -9.72
CA ALA A 234 -4.76 12.48 -8.33
C ALA A 234 -3.34 12.76 -7.82
N TYR A 235 -3.25 13.21 -6.57
CA TYR A 235 -2.00 13.53 -5.90
C TYR A 235 -1.92 12.88 -4.53
N LEU A 236 -0.73 12.38 -4.18
CA LEU A 236 -0.50 11.85 -2.84
C LEU A 236 -0.08 12.97 -1.87
N VAL A 237 -0.66 12.91 -0.67
CA VAL A 237 -0.41 13.81 0.45
C VAL A 237 -0.08 12.99 1.70
N ASP A 238 0.59 13.60 2.68
CA ASP A 238 0.95 12.91 3.93
C ASP A 238 -0.23 12.84 4.92
N ASP A 239 -1.11 13.84 4.91
CA ASP A 239 -2.26 13.99 5.80
C ASP A 239 -3.38 14.69 5.01
N ILE A 240 -4.47 13.97 4.73
CA ILE A 240 -5.55 14.49 3.88
C ILE A 240 -6.32 15.61 4.57
N ASP A 241 -6.41 15.62 5.90
CA ASP A 241 -7.18 16.63 6.63
C ASP A 241 -6.47 17.98 6.60
N LEU A 242 -5.15 17.98 6.79
CA LEU A 242 -4.31 19.17 6.61
C LEU A 242 -4.31 19.63 5.15
N ALA A 243 -4.17 18.69 4.21
CA ALA A 243 -4.18 18.98 2.77
C ALA A 243 -5.51 19.63 2.33
N LEU A 244 -6.65 19.15 2.82
CA LEU A 244 -7.97 19.72 2.55
C LEU A 244 -8.13 21.12 3.15
N ALA A 245 -7.58 21.38 4.33
CA ALA A 245 -7.60 22.72 4.93
C ALA A 245 -6.83 23.72 4.06
N GLU A 246 -5.63 23.36 3.60
CA GLU A 246 -4.81 24.19 2.70
C GLU A 246 -5.45 24.36 1.32
N LEU A 247 -6.02 23.30 0.75
CA LEU A 247 -6.76 23.35 -0.51
C LEU A 247 -7.97 24.29 -0.42
N THR A 248 -8.70 24.25 0.70
CA THR A 248 -9.83 25.15 0.97
C THR A 248 -9.37 26.59 1.13
N ALA A 249 -8.26 26.83 1.83
CA ALA A 249 -7.65 28.15 1.96
C ALA A 249 -7.21 28.73 0.58
N ALA A 250 -6.82 27.85 -0.35
CA ALA A 250 -6.51 28.20 -1.73
C ALA A 250 -7.75 28.37 -2.66
N GLY A 251 -8.97 28.24 -2.12
CA GLY A 251 -10.23 28.44 -2.84
C GLY A 251 -10.78 27.18 -3.52
N GLY A 252 -10.25 26.00 -3.19
CA GLY A 252 -10.86 24.73 -3.57
C GLY A 252 -12.03 24.34 -2.66
N GLU A 253 -12.82 23.37 -3.10
CA GLU A 253 -14.02 22.92 -2.37
C GLU A 253 -14.09 21.39 -2.38
N LEU A 254 -14.30 20.76 -1.22
CA LEU A 254 -14.58 19.32 -1.14
C LEU A 254 -15.92 19.00 -1.84
N ILE A 255 -15.95 17.96 -2.68
CA ILE A 255 -17.15 17.58 -3.44
C ILE A 255 -18.07 16.69 -2.59
N GLY A 256 -17.60 15.49 -2.26
CA GLY A 256 -18.31 14.54 -1.43
C GLY A 256 -17.79 14.56 0.01
N ARG A 257 -17.26 13.43 0.45
CA ARG A 257 -16.55 13.29 1.74
C ARG A 257 -15.25 12.53 1.57
N VAL A 258 -14.36 12.65 2.54
CA VAL A 258 -13.21 11.74 2.67
C VAL A 258 -13.73 10.32 2.85
N THR A 259 -13.17 9.39 2.07
CA THR A 259 -13.56 7.99 2.03
C THR A 259 -12.37 7.10 2.31
N GLU A 260 -12.56 6.04 3.09
CA GLU A 260 -11.54 5.05 3.41
C GLU A 260 -11.67 3.85 2.46
N TYR A 261 -10.70 3.72 1.56
CA TYR A 261 -10.47 2.54 0.74
C TYR A 261 -9.47 1.60 1.43
N ALA A 262 -9.26 0.41 0.87
CA ALA A 262 -8.28 -0.53 1.45
C ALA A 262 -6.84 0.01 1.36
N GLU A 263 -6.59 0.85 0.36
CA GLU A 263 -5.30 1.43 0.02
C GLU A 263 -4.98 2.72 0.80
N GLY A 264 -6.00 3.41 1.30
CA GLY A 264 -5.85 4.69 1.99
C GLY A 264 -7.11 5.54 1.98
N ARG A 265 -6.96 6.80 2.40
CA ARG A 265 -8.04 7.79 2.42
C ARG A 265 -8.01 8.61 1.13
N ALA A 266 -9.17 8.88 0.53
CA ALA A 266 -9.28 9.65 -0.70
C ALA A 266 -10.38 10.70 -0.67
N ALA A 267 -10.24 11.79 -1.43
CA ALA A 267 -11.24 12.83 -1.56
C ALA A 267 -11.18 13.55 -2.92
N TYR A 268 -12.34 13.78 -3.54
CA TYR A 268 -12.47 14.64 -4.72
C TYR A 268 -12.72 16.09 -4.32
N CYS A 269 -11.98 17.00 -4.94
CA CYS A 269 -12.05 18.43 -4.68
C CYS A 269 -12.18 19.21 -5.98
N TRP A 270 -13.05 20.23 -5.97
CA TRP A 270 -13.03 21.28 -6.97
C TRP A 270 -11.81 22.16 -6.78
N THR A 271 -11.15 22.49 -7.88
CA THR A 271 -10.23 23.63 -7.94
C THR A 271 -11.02 24.93 -8.16
N PRO A 272 -10.40 26.12 -7.96
CA PRO A 272 -11.03 27.40 -8.31
C PRO A 272 -11.49 27.50 -9.77
N SER A 273 -10.81 26.79 -10.69
CA SER A 273 -11.19 26.72 -12.11
C SER A 273 -12.27 25.68 -12.42
N ARG A 274 -12.85 25.03 -11.40
CA ARG A 274 -13.90 23.99 -11.53
C ARG A 274 -13.47 22.77 -12.33
N THR A 275 -12.19 22.42 -12.23
CA THR A 275 -11.68 21.08 -12.54
C THR A 275 -11.65 20.25 -11.27
N VAL A 276 -11.58 18.92 -11.39
CA VAL A 276 -11.48 18.03 -10.23
C VAL A 276 -10.05 17.56 -10.04
N VAL A 277 -9.58 17.65 -8.80
CA VAL A 277 -8.38 16.96 -8.32
C VAL A 277 -8.79 15.96 -7.25
N GLU A 278 -8.07 14.86 -7.21
CA GLU A 278 -8.16 13.89 -6.12
C GLU A 278 -6.96 14.04 -5.20
N LEU A 279 -7.21 14.00 -3.90
CA LEU A 279 -6.18 13.88 -2.88
C LEU A 279 -6.27 12.49 -2.27
N GLU A 280 -5.13 11.81 -2.16
CA GLU A 280 -5.01 10.50 -1.56
C GLU A 280 -3.96 10.52 -0.46
N GLU A 281 -4.35 10.11 0.74
CA GLU A 281 -3.45 9.78 1.83
C GLU A 281 -3.27 8.26 1.84
N GLN A 282 -2.17 7.85 1.21
CA GLN A 282 -1.67 6.48 1.28
C GLN A 282 -0.38 6.47 2.11
N PRO A 283 -0.01 5.34 2.72
CA PRO A 283 1.31 5.21 3.31
C PRO A 283 2.34 5.59 2.25
N CYS A 284 3.14 6.64 2.51
CA CYS A 284 4.31 6.91 1.69
C CYS A 284 5.06 5.58 1.59
N PRO A 285 5.33 5.05 0.37
CA PRO A 285 6.13 3.86 0.22
C PRO A 285 7.36 4.09 1.07
N SER A 286 7.48 3.25 2.10
CA SER A 286 8.72 3.15 2.81
C SER A 286 9.61 2.47 1.80
N HIS A 287 10.28 3.27 0.96
CA HIS A 287 11.23 2.75 0.00
C HIS A 287 12.11 1.75 0.74
#